data_AF-A0A2N2XV44-F1
#
_entry.id   AF-A0A2N2XV44-F1
#
_cell.length_a   1.000
_cell.length_b   1.000
_cell.length_c   1.000
_cell.angle_alpha   90.00
_cell.angle_beta   90.00
_cell.angle_gamma   90.00
#
_symmetry.space_group_name_H-M   'P 1'
#
loop_
_entity.id
_entity.type
_entity.pdbx_description
1 polymer ?
#
loop_
_entity_poly.entity_id
_entity_poly.type
_entity_poly.pdbx_seq_one_letter_code
_entity_poly.pdbx_strand_id
1 'polypeptide(L)'
;MKINLTILIIFFALNIFGQIQQPKIPTIQVFEPIVPSQSFPNQNNNPNYNKAPTGTELYEKDRQEQIRRQQQLNNIYRELDQSNKSNVSYSLPSCVSLKGADSYQYAFTELKKMSENLNEFSIAKANFIVENAYYENTGNYQNFEKTIKEIGQFLDLKMQEYGFDPNDNLAKNMLLFRFFTDTLEIKSMNQRHYPFKYDFDDYSGKEDWSKMFVLKALMTNSGQCHSLPLLYLIIAEEIGAKAQLAFSPGHTYIKFKDSNGKWYNVELTNSMLTTDAFILQSGYIKAEALQNKIYMQPVNEKQLLSHALFDLAKGYVAKYCYDEFVGKVVEEAIKLDSTNIMAHTLKSDYLTVKFQYISQQLGINEQNYKQKLAQYPKAKEAFIARNKQYDKIDFLGYEDIPADAYENWLNSLNEAKQKQQSEQLFIDINKKIEIRKH
;
A
#
# COMPACT_ATOMS: atom_id res chain seq x y z
N MET A 1 -10.09 -30.84 -66.69
CA MET A 1 -10.17 -29.50 -66.07
C MET A 1 -10.29 -29.67 -64.57
N LYS A 2 -9.15 -29.70 -63.87
CA LYS A 2 -9.02 -29.75 -62.41
C LYS A 2 -7.56 -29.47 -62.05
N ILE A 3 -7.38 -28.85 -60.88
CA ILE A 3 -6.15 -28.62 -60.09
C ILE A 3 -5.47 -27.25 -60.29
N ASN A 4 -5.53 -26.44 -59.23
CA ASN A 4 -4.41 -25.80 -58.51
C ASN A 4 -5.03 -25.13 -57.26
N LEU A 5 -4.82 -25.64 -56.04
CA LEU A 5 -3.62 -25.53 -55.18
C LEU A 5 -3.34 -24.09 -54.73
N THR A 6 -3.77 -23.75 -53.52
CA THR A 6 -3.11 -22.73 -52.70
C THR A 6 -3.22 -23.13 -51.24
N ILE A 7 -2.12 -23.67 -50.74
CA ILE A 7 -1.87 -23.93 -49.32
C ILE A 7 -1.42 -22.61 -48.71
N LEU A 8 -2.21 -22.03 -47.81
CA LEU A 8 -1.80 -20.92 -46.97
C LEU A 8 -1.33 -21.49 -45.63
N ILE A 9 -0.02 -21.62 -45.49
CA ILE A 9 0.65 -21.93 -44.22
C ILE A 9 0.51 -20.69 -43.33
N ILE A 10 -0.40 -20.74 -42.36
CA ILE A 10 -0.48 -19.76 -41.28
C ILE A 10 0.60 -20.13 -40.26
N PHE A 11 1.49 -19.17 -40.02
CA PHE A 11 2.57 -19.21 -39.05
C PHE A 11 2.09 -19.75 -37.69
N PHE A 12 2.84 -20.71 -37.17
CA PHE A 12 2.82 -21.07 -35.75
C PHE A 12 3.17 -19.82 -34.93
N ALA A 13 2.23 -19.38 -34.11
CA ALA A 13 2.47 -18.45 -33.02
C ALA A 13 3.43 -19.13 -32.02
N LEU A 14 4.72 -18.78 -32.10
CA LEU A 14 5.65 -19.06 -31.02
C LEU A 14 5.26 -18.21 -29.82
N ASN A 15 5.10 -18.91 -28.69
CA ASN A 15 4.87 -18.40 -27.36
C ASN A 15 5.66 -17.12 -27.07
N ILE A 16 4.96 -15.99 -27.00
CA ILE A 16 5.43 -14.82 -26.26
C ILE A 16 4.64 -14.82 -24.95
N PHE A 17 4.97 -15.76 -24.06
CA PHE A 17 4.98 -15.35 -22.65
C PHE A 17 6.10 -14.32 -22.60
N GLY A 18 5.76 -13.04 -22.61
CA GLY A 18 6.73 -12.03 -22.23
C GLY A 18 7.31 -12.51 -20.90
N GLN A 19 8.61 -12.80 -20.87
CA GLN A 19 9.29 -13.06 -19.61
C GLN A 19 8.97 -11.83 -18.75
N ILE A 20 8.10 -12.01 -17.75
CA ILE A 20 7.93 -11.01 -16.70
C ILE A 20 9.34 -10.82 -16.17
N GLN A 21 9.96 -9.67 -16.48
CA GLN A 21 11.28 -9.37 -15.97
C GLN A 21 11.17 -9.46 -14.46
N GLN A 22 11.95 -10.35 -13.86
CA GLN A 22 11.89 -10.53 -12.42
C GLN A 22 12.31 -9.21 -11.79
N PRO A 23 11.45 -8.62 -10.94
CA PRO A 23 11.82 -7.41 -10.23
C PRO A 23 13.06 -7.75 -9.39
N LYS A 24 14.13 -6.98 -9.55
CA LYS A 24 15.36 -7.18 -8.78
C LYS A 24 15.23 -6.44 -7.47
N ILE A 25 15.67 -7.10 -6.39
CA ILE A 25 15.71 -6.46 -5.08
C ILE A 25 16.77 -5.36 -5.08
N PRO A 26 16.42 -4.17 -4.60
CA PRO A 26 17.34 -3.06 -4.55
C PRO A 26 18.44 -3.23 -3.47
N THR A 27 19.59 -2.60 -3.69
CA THR A 27 20.64 -2.45 -2.66
C THR A 27 20.37 -1.17 -1.86
N ILE A 28 20.36 -1.27 -0.53
CA ILE A 28 19.99 -0.17 0.36
C ILE A 28 21.24 0.64 0.78
N GLN A 29 21.18 1.98 0.69
CA GLN A 29 22.19 2.91 1.22
C GLN A 29 21.48 4.13 1.83
N VAL A 30 21.65 4.36 3.14
CA VAL A 30 20.86 5.38 3.88
C VAL A 30 21.68 6.60 4.32
N PHE A 31 23.01 6.45 4.44
CA PHE A 31 23.89 7.51 4.96
C PHE A 31 25.00 7.83 3.99
N GLU A 32 25.30 9.13 3.89
CA GLU A 32 26.39 9.64 3.06
C GLU A 32 27.50 10.27 3.92
N PRO A 33 28.76 10.22 3.46
CA PRO A 33 29.87 10.90 4.13
C PRO A 33 29.70 12.42 4.02
N ILE A 34 30.05 13.17 5.08
CA ILE A 34 30.09 14.64 5.00
C ILE A 34 31.30 15.04 4.14
N VAL A 35 31.06 15.73 3.02
CA VAL A 35 32.12 16.22 2.12
C VAL A 35 32.25 17.75 2.26
N PRO A 36 33.41 18.27 2.70
CA PRO A 36 33.63 19.72 2.83
C PRO A 36 33.88 20.32 1.44
N SER A 37 32.82 20.79 0.77
CA SER A 37 32.78 21.68 -0.43
C SER A 37 31.73 21.32 -1.49
N GLN A 38 30.70 20.53 -1.18
CA GLN A 38 29.54 20.48 -2.07
C GLN A 38 28.60 21.64 -1.77
N SER A 39 28.47 22.56 -2.73
CA SER A 39 27.34 23.47 -2.82
C SER A 39 26.06 22.68 -2.60
N PHE A 40 25.22 23.16 -1.68
CA PHE A 40 23.85 22.66 -1.49
C PHE A 40 23.22 22.47 -2.87
N PRO A 41 22.58 21.33 -3.19
CA PRO A 41 21.76 21.27 -4.38
C PRO A 41 20.68 22.34 -4.18
N ASN A 42 20.84 23.45 -4.89
CA ASN A 42 19.79 24.43 -5.04
C ASN A 42 18.63 23.64 -5.62
N GLN A 43 17.57 23.45 -4.82
CA GLN A 43 16.35 22.78 -5.27
C GLN A 43 15.70 23.70 -6.30
N ASN A 44 16.16 23.61 -7.54
CA ASN A 44 15.36 24.00 -8.68
C ASN A 44 14.21 23.00 -8.72
N ASN A 45 13.13 23.33 -8.01
CA ASN A 45 11.80 23.01 -8.50
C ASN A 45 11.74 23.60 -9.90
N ASN A 46 12.01 22.77 -10.90
CA ASN A 46 11.72 23.10 -12.27
C ASN A 46 10.24 22.75 -12.42
N PRO A 47 9.30 23.71 -12.40
CA PRO A 47 7.93 23.39 -12.72
C PRO A 47 7.91 23.22 -14.23
N ASN A 48 8.28 22.02 -14.69
CA ASN A 48 7.86 21.61 -16.01
C ASN A 48 6.34 21.49 -15.91
N TYR A 49 5.65 22.60 -16.19
CA TYR A 49 4.20 22.69 -16.35
C TYR A 49 3.82 21.86 -17.58
N ASN A 50 3.95 20.54 -17.47
CA ASN A 50 3.05 19.67 -18.20
C ASN A 50 1.66 19.98 -17.65
N LYS A 51 0.77 20.40 -18.55
CA LYS A 51 -0.62 20.73 -18.22
C LYS A 51 -1.18 19.59 -17.38
N ALA A 52 -1.56 19.88 -16.13
CA ALA A 52 -2.17 18.88 -15.27
C ALA A 52 -3.39 18.29 -16.02
N PRO A 53 -3.49 16.96 -16.13
CA PRO A 53 -4.59 16.34 -16.84
C PRO A 53 -5.91 16.79 -16.22
N THR A 54 -6.90 17.06 -17.08
CA THR A 54 -8.25 17.39 -16.62
C THR A 54 -8.89 16.18 -15.94
N GLY A 55 -9.87 16.40 -15.05
CA GLY A 55 -10.56 15.29 -14.38
C GLY A 55 -11.21 14.29 -15.35
N THR A 56 -11.63 14.76 -16.53
CA THR A 56 -12.14 13.89 -17.60
C THR A 56 -11.05 13.02 -18.24
N GLU A 57 -9.84 13.55 -18.42
CA GLU A 57 -8.69 12.78 -18.96
C GLU A 57 -8.24 11.70 -17.97
N LEU A 58 -8.21 12.03 -16.67
CA LEU A 58 -7.92 11.09 -15.58
C LEU A 58 -8.95 9.96 -15.52
N TYR A 59 -10.24 10.31 -15.56
CA TYR A 59 -11.33 9.34 -15.57
C TYR A 59 -11.25 8.39 -16.77
N GLU A 60 -11.02 8.92 -17.97
CA GLU A 60 -10.95 8.07 -19.17
C GLU A 60 -9.71 7.17 -19.14
N LYS A 61 -8.56 7.67 -18.67
CA LYS A 61 -7.35 6.85 -18.48
C LYS A 61 -7.61 5.69 -17.52
N ASP A 62 -8.20 5.97 -16.36
CA ASP A 62 -8.53 4.95 -15.36
C ASP A 62 -9.52 3.91 -15.91
N ARG A 63 -10.53 4.35 -16.65
CA ARG A 63 -11.48 3.47 -17.32
C ARG A 63 -10.81 2.56 -18.35
N GLN A 64 -9.94 3.09 -19.19
CA GLN A 64 -9.21 2.29 -20.19
C GLN A 64 -8.30 1.25 -19.54
N GLU A 65 -7.64 1.63 -18.45
CA GLU A 65 -6.78 0.72 -17.69
C GLU A 65 -7.57 -0.43 -17.05
N GLN A 66 -8.74 -0.14 -16.47
CA GLN A 66 -9.65 -1.17 -15.96
C GLN A 66 -10.08 -2.16 -17.06
N ILE A 67 -10.40 -1.66 -18.25
CA ILE A 67 -10.76 -2.50 -19.40
C ILE A 67 -9.57 -3.38 -19.82
N ARG A 68 -8.37 -2.81 -19.94
CA ARG A 68 -7.15 -3.54 -20.30
C ARG A 68 -6.86 -4.66 -19.31
N ARG A 69 -6.92 -4.35 -18.01
CA ARG A 69 -6.69 -5.31 -16.93
C ARG A 69 -7.72 -6.44 -16.93
N GLN A 70 -8.99 -6.13 -17.18
CA GLN A 70 -10.05 -7.13 -17.32
C GLN A 70 -9.80 -8.08 -18.51
N GLN A 71 -9.36 -7.54 -19.65
CA GLN A 71 -9.02 -8.35 -20.83
C GLN A 71 -7.83 -9.28 -20.54
N GLN A 72 -6.80 -8.80 -19.85
CA GLN A 72 -5.66 -9.61 -19.43
C GLN A 72 -6.07 -10.75 -18.50
N LEU A 73 -6.89 -10.47 -17.47
CA LEU A 73 -7.42 -11.50 -16.57
C LEU A 73 -8.22 -12.56 -17.32
N ASN A 74 -9.10 -12.15 -18.24
CA ASN A 74 -9.88 -13.09 -19.06
C ASN A 74 -8.96 -13.99 -19.91
N ASN A 75 -7.87 -13.45 -20.46
CA ASN A 75 -6.90 -14.23 -21.22
C ASN A 75 -6.16 -15.25 -20.33
N ILE A 76 -5.71 -14.84 -19.14
CA ILE A 76 -5.06 -15.72 -18.16
C ILE A 76 -6.01 -16.88 -17.80
N TYR A 77 -7.27 -16.59 -17.46
CA TYR A 77 -8.22 -17.62 -17.10
C TYR A 77 -8.52 -18.58 -18.26
N ARG A 78 -8.64 -18.07 -19.49
CA ARG A 78 -8.82 -18.90 -20.69
C ARG A 78 -7.64 -19.84 -20.92
N GLU A 79 -6.42 -19.41 -20.62
CA GLU A 79 -5.21 -20.24 -20.74
C GLU A 79 -5.12 -21.31 -19.66
N LEU A 80 -5.46 -20.96 -18.42
CA LEU A 80 -5.45 -21.90 -17.30
C LEU A 80 -6.58 -22.95 -17.38
N ASP A 81 -7.72 -22.61 -18.01
CA ASP A 81 -8.91 -23.48 -18.08
C ASP A 81 -8.98 -24.36 -19.36
N GLN A 82 -7.91 -24.42 -20.17
CA GLN A 82 -7.88 -25.15 -21.45
C GLN A 82 -8.22 -26.66 -21.34
N SER A 83 -8.16 -27.23 -20.13
CA SER A 83 -8.40 -28.65 -19.84
C SER A 83 -9.85 -29.01 -19.43
N ASN A 84 -10.73 -28.05 -19.12
CA ASN A 84 -12.07 -28.29 -18.55
C ASN A 84 -13.24 -27.97 -19.51
N LYS A 85 -13.24 -28.54 -20.73
CA LYS A 85 -14.19 -28.15 -21.78
C LYS A 85 -15.65 -28.61 -21.62
N SER A 86 -16.01 -29.38 -20.59
CA SER A 86 -17.34 -30.01 -20.50
C SER A 86 -18.18 -29.68 -19.25
N ASN A 87 -17.63 -29.03 -18.21
CA ASN A 87 -18.36 -28.70 -16.98
C ASN A 87 -18.13 -27.24 -16.55
N VAL A 88 -19.16 -26.61 -15.98
CA VAL A 88 -19.08 -25.24 -15.44
C VAL A 88 -18.19 -25.23 -14.20
N SER A 89 -17.13 -24.43 -14.23
CA SER A 89 -16.28 -24.20 -13.06
C SER A 89 -16.82 -23.04 -12.21
N TYR A 90 -16.96 -23.30 -10.91
CA TYR A 90 -17.41 -22.33 -9.91
C TYR A 90 -16.28 -21.74 -9.07
N SER A 91 -15.03 -22.13 -9.36
CA SER A 91 -13.83 -21.57 -8.75
C SER A 91 -12.99 -20.91 -9.83
N LEU A 92 -12.29 -19.85 -9.46
CA LEU A 92 -11.34 -19.23 -10.38
C LEU A 92 -10.18 -20.20 -10.66
N PRO A 93 -9.64 -20.24 -11.90
CA PRO A 93 -8.42 -20.97 -12.19
C PRO A 93 -7.28 -20.52 -11.28
N SER A 94 -6.49 -21.47 -10.79
CA SER A 94 -5.41 -21.19 -9.84
C SER A 94 -4.20 -20.60 -10.54
N CYS A 95 -3.69 -19.50 -10.02
CA CYS A 95 -2.41 -18.90 -10.44
C CYS A 95 -1.23 -19.41 -9.60
N VAL A 96 -1.46 -20.30 -8.64
CA VAL A 96 -0.41 -20.87 -7.76
C VAL A 96 0.65 -21.67 -8.52
N SER A 97 0.32 -22.21 -9.70
CA SER A 97 1.30 -22.91 -10.55
C SER A 97 2.24 -21.97 -11.31
N LEU A 98 1.98 -20.66 -11.31
CA LEU A 98 2.86 -19.68 -11.95
C LEU A 98 4.13 -19.51 -11.12
N LYS A 99 5.26 -19.31 -11.81
CA LYS A 99 6.58 -19.14 -11.17
C LYS A 99 6.54 -18.00 -10.15
N GLY A 100 7.02 -18.27 -8.93
CA GLY A 100 7.12 -17.29 -7.83
C GLY A 100 5.84 -17.14 -6.99
N ALA A 101 4.71 -17.75 -7.37
CA ALA A 101 3.46 -17.65 -6.61
C ALA A 101 3.54 -18.38 -5.24
N ASP A 102 4.44 -19.37 -5.13
CA ASP A 102 4.79 -20.06 -3.88
C ASP A 102 5.36 -19.12 -2.82
N SER A 103 6.03 -18.04 -3.23
CA SER A 103 6.57 -17.04 -2.30
C SER A 103 5.47 -16.32 -1.52
N TYR A 104 4.30 -16.10 -2.14
CA TYR A 104 3.12 -15.55 -1.47
C TYR A 104 2.47 -16.55 -0.50
N GLN A 105 2.48 -17.85 -0.83
CA GLN A 105 1.98 -18.90 0.08
C GLN A 105 2.84 -19.01 1.33
N TYR A 106 4.17 -18.91 1.16
CA TYR A 106 5.11 -18.83 2.27
C TYR A 106 4.83 -17.60 3.14
N ALA A 107 4.73 -16.41 2.53
CA ALA A 107 4.44 -15.17 3.25
C ALA A 107 3.12 -15.24 4.03
N PHE A 108 2.06 -15.76 3.41
CA PHE A 108 0.77 -15.96 4.11
C PHE A 108 0.91 -16.90 5.32
N THR A 109 1.69 -17.97 5.18
CA THR A 109 1.93 -18.92 6.28
C THR A 109 2.66 -18.26 7.44
N GLU A 110 3.68 -17.43 7.16
CA GLU A 110 4.41 -16.70 8.21
C GLU A 110 3.55 -15.63 8.89
N LEU A 111 2.77 -14.85 8.14
CA LEU A 111 1.86 -13.86 8.70
C LEU A 111 0.74 -14.51 9.54
N LYS A 112 0.25 -15.69 9.14
CA LYS A 112 -0.73 -16.45 9.92
C LYS A 112 -0.16 -16.95 11.25
N LYS A 113 1.12 -17.33 11.31
CA LYS A 113 1.77 -17.66 12.60
C LYS A 113 1.80 -16.44 13.53
N MET A 114 2.12 -15.26 13.00
CA MET A 114 2.06 -14.01 13.77
C MET A 114 0.64 -13.68 14.24
N SER A 115 -0.39 -14.08 13.50
CA SER A 115 -1.79 -13.85 13.88
C SER A 115 -2.26 -14.78 14.99
N GLU A 116 -1.70 -15.99 15.05
CA GLU A 116 -1.93 -16.99 16.10
C GLU A 116 -1.18 -16.65 17.40
N ASN A 117 -0.01 -16.00 17.30
CA ASN A 117 0.78 -15.51 18.43
C ASN A 117 1.28 -14.08 18.16
N LEU A 118 0.51 -13.08 18.58
CA LEU A 118 0.85 -11.66 18.37
C LEU A 118 2.18 -11.23 19.02
N ASN A 119 2.71 -11.97 20.00
CA ASN A 119 4.03 -11.68 20.57
C ASN A 119 5.18 -11.89 19.57
N GLU A 120 4.94 -12.62 18.47
CA GLU A 120 5.90 -12.81 17.38
C GLU A 120 5.76 -11.75 16.28
N PHE A 121 4.78 -10.85 16.38
CA PHE A 121 4.57 -9.78 15.43
C PHE A 121 5.66 -8.70 15.59
N SER A 122 6.31 -8.38 14.49
CA SER A 122 7.15 -7.18 14.32
C SER A 122 6.72 -6.52 13.02
N ILE A 123 6.60 -5.19 13.06
CA ILE A 123 6.21 -4.40 11.89
C ILE A 123 7.25 -4.58 10.80
N ALA A 124 8.54 -4.49 11.15
CA ALA A 124 9.66 -4.66 10.23
C ALA A 124 9.62 -6.03 9.53
N LYS A 125 9.46 -7.10 10.31
CA LYS A 125 9.46 -8.48 9.80
C LYS A 125 8.24 -8.76 8.93
N ALA A 126 7.04 -8.37 9.38
CA ALA A 126 5.80 -8.57 8.63
C ALA A 126 5.84 -7.83 7.28
N ASN A 127 6.26 -6.55 7.28
CA ASN A 127 6.38 -5.76 6.06
C ASN A 127 7.40 -6.38 5.09
N PHE A 128 8.58 -6.78 5.58
CA PHE A 128 9.58 -7.41 4.73
C PHE A 128 9.07 -8.70 4.09
N ILE A 129 8.37 -9.56 4.83
CA ILE A 129 7.79 -10.81 4.31
C ILE A 129 6.81 -10.53 3.16
N VAL A 130 5.96 -9.51 3.30
CA VAL A 130 5.00 -9.09 2.28
C VAL A 130 5.73 -8.64 1.01
N GLU A 131 6.66 -7.70 1.13
CA GLU A 131 7.38 -7.15 -0.03
C GLU A 131 8.28 -8.19 -0.70
N ASN A 132 8.95 -9.04 0.10
CA ASN A 132 9.84 -10.08 -0.41
C ASN A 132 9.08 -11.15 -1.22
N ALA A 133 7.79 -11.39 -0.93
CA ALA A 133 6.96 -12.27 -1.75
C ALA A 133 6.84 -11.78 -3.20
N TYR A 134 6.73 -10.45 -3.40
CA TYR A 134 6.72 -9.85 -4.74
C TYR A 134 8.04 -10.08 -5.47
N TYR A 135 9.16 -10.06 -4.74
CA TYR A 135 10.49 -10.37 -5.25
C TYR A 135 10.87 -11.86 -5.20
N GLU A 136 9.88 -12.75 -5.11
CA GLU A 136 10.08 -14.21 -5.16
C GLU A 136 11.04 -14.73 -4.08
N ASN A 137 10.97 -14.16 -2.88
CA ASN A 137 11.79 -14.50 -1.72
C ASN A 137 13.31 -14.38 -1.94
N THR A 138 13.75 -13.56 -2.89
CA THR A 138 15.19 -13.35 -3.16
C THR A 138 15.88 -12.38 -2.19
N GLY A 139 15.11 -11.80 -1.26
CA GLY A 139 15.56 -10.74 -0.37
C GLY A 139 16.35 -11.22 0.83
N ASN A 140 17.21 -10.33 1.32
CA ASN A 140 18.03 -10.57 2.49
C ASN A 140 17.48 -9.79 3.69
N TYR A 141 16.77 -10.48 4.58
CA TYR A 141 16.20 -9.88 5.77
C TYR A 141 17.28 -9.32 6.70
N GLN A 142 18.45 -9.97 6.80
CA GLN A 142 19.54 -9.51 7.66
C GLN A 142 20.07 -8.14 7.21
N ASN A 143 20.16 -7.88 5.90
CA ASN A 143 20.56 -6.58 5.37
C ASN A 143 19.49 -5.50 5.63
N PHE A 144 18.22 -5.85 5.46
CA PHE A 144 17.11 -4.96 5.78
C PHE A 144 17.11 -4.60 7.27
N GLU A 145 17.16 -5.60 8.15
CA GLU A 145 17.22 -5.43 9.60
C GLU A 145 18.45 -4.63 10.03
N LYS A 146 19.62 -4.91 9.45
CA LYS A 146 20.85 -4.14 9.70
C LYS A 146 20.66 -2.66 9.36
N THR A 147 20.01 -2.36 8.23
CA THR A 147 19.73 -0.98 7.83
C THR A 147 18.84 -0.29 8.86
N ILE A 148 17.76 -0.93 9.30
CA ILE A 148 16.86 -0.36 10.31
C ILE A 148 17.61 -0.10 11.62
N LYS A 149 18.45 -1.04 12.07
CA LYS A 149 19.31 -0.87 13.26
C LYS A 149 20.30 0.29 13.11
N GLU A 150 20.92 0.46 11.94
CA GLU A 150 21.81 1.59 11.66
C GLU A 150 21.06 2.93 11.72
N ILE A 151 19.81 2.97 11.24
CA ILE A 151 18.92 4.13 11.40
C ILE A 151 18.60 4.38 12.88
N GLY A 152 18.25 3.33 13.63
CA GLY A 152 17.97 3.45 15.06
C GLY A 152 19.15 4.03 15.83
N GLN A 153 20.35 3.51 15.60
CA GLN A 153 21.59 4.01 16.21
C GLN A 153 21.87 5.48 15.85
N PHE A 154 21.64 5.87 14.60
CA PHE A 154 21.78 7.27 14.19
C PHE A 154 20.81 8.17 14.98
N LEU A 155 19.55 7.76 15.14
CA LEU A 155 18.55 8.52 15.87
C LEU A 155 18.85 8.58 17.37
N ASP A 156 19.31 7.50 17.98
CA ASP A 156 19.71 7.48 19.39
C ASP A 156 20.88 8.42 19.68
N LEU A 157 21.89 8.44 18.81
CA LEU A 157 22.99 9.40 18.91
C LEU A 157 22.50 10.85 18.70
N LYS A 158 21.54 11.07 17.80
CA LYS A 158 20.91 12.38 17.63
C LYS A 158 20.10 12.83 18.84
N MET A 159 19.40 11.92 19.52
CA MET A 159 18.75 12.21 20.79
C MET A 159 19.78 12.67 21.84
N GLN A 160 20.93 11.99 21.92
CA GLN A 160 22.02 12.33 22.85
C GLN A 160 22.63 13.70 22.54
N GLU A 161 22.95 14.00 21.27
CA GLU A 161 23.48 15.30 20.86
C GLU A 161 22.53 16.47 21.19
N TYR A 162 21.21 16.24 21.09
CA TYR A 162 20.21 17.22 21.46
C TYR A 162 19.87 17.25 22.95
N GLY A 163 20.40 16.33 23.75
CA GLY A 163 20.05 16.19 25.16
C GLY A 163 18.57 15.90 25.38
N PHE A 164 17.95 15.11 24.50
CA PHE A 164 16.57 14.67 24.66
C PHE A 164 16.50 13.44 25.58
N ASP A 165 15.44 13.35 26.39
CA ASP A 165 15.19 12.15 27.20
C ASP A 165 14.91 10.95 26.26
N PRO A 166 15.74 9.88 26.31
CA PRO A 166 15.54 8.69 25.49
C PRO A 166 14.27 7.90 25.84
N ASN A 167 13.49 8.29 26.85
CA ASN A 167 12.20 7.69 27.18
C ASN A 167 11.00 8.59 26.82
N ASP A 168 11.21 9.85 26.38
CA ASP A 168 10.11 10.74 26.01
C ASP A 168 9.59 10.39 24.60
N ASN A 169 8.38 9.82 24.55
CA ASN A 169 7.72 9.47 23.30
C ASN A 169 7.55 10.66 22.36
N LEU A 170 7.29 11.86 22.89
CA LEU A 170 7.16 13.08 22.10
C LEU A 170 8.50 13.41 21.44
N ALA A 171 9.59 13.38 22.20
CA ALA A 171 10.92 13.68 21.67
C ALA A 171 11.35 12.68 20.58
N LYS A 172 11.13 11.38 20.80
CA LYS A 172 11.42 10.35 19.79
C LYS A 172 10.66 10.57 18.48
N ASN A 173 9.33 10.73 18.57
CA ASN A 173 8.50 10.93 17.37
C ASN A 173 8.82 12.23 16.64
N MET A 174 9.22 13.28 17.38
CA MET A 174 9.64 14.53 16.76
C MET A 174 10.99 14.44 16.08
N LEU A 175 11.97 13.75 16.67
CA LEU A 175 13.23 13.49 15.99
C LEU A 175 13.02 12.59 14.76
N LEU A 176 12.16 11.57 14.89
CA LEU A 176 11.81 10.71 13.77
C LEU A 176 11.09 11.49 12.67
N PHE A 177 10.17 12.40 13.00
CA PHE A 177 9.58 13.30 12.01
C PHE A 177 10.67 14.11 11.28
N ARG A 178 11.62 14.71 12.02
CA ARG A 178 12.74 15.43 11.41
C ARG A 178 13.64 14.55 10.57
N PHE A 179 13.81 13.27 10.89
CA PHE A 179 14.54 12.33 10.03
C PHE A 179 13.88 12.24 8.65
N PHE A 180 12.56 12.19 8.59
CA PHE A 180 11.85 12.19 7.30
C PHE A 180 11.84 13.54 6.59
N THR A 181 11.91 14.66 7.31
CA THR A 181 11.60 16.00 6.75
C THR A 181 12.74 17.01 6.73
N ASP A 182 13.85 16.73 7.41
CA ASP A 182 15.00 17.62 7.57
C ASP A 182 16.32 16.89 7.28
N THR A 183 17.38 17.65 6.99
CA THR A 183 18.73 17.11 6.88
C THR A 183 19.34 16.97 8.28
N LEU A 184 19.78 15.76 8.64
CA LEU A 184 20.40 15.48 9.94
C LEU A 184 21.86 15.07 9.76
N GLU A 185 22.76 15.60 10.61
CA GLU A 185 24.21 15.37 10.48
C GLU A 185 24.87 15.03 11.81
N ILE A 186 25.48 13.85 11.94
CA ILE A 186 26.33 13.50 13.09
C ILE A 186 27.78 13.77 12.70
N LYS A 187 28.29 14.94 13.10
CA LYS A 187 29.66 15.38 12.73
C LYS A 187 30.73 14.44 13.24
N SER A 188 30.56 13.89 14.44
CA SER A 188 31.50 12.96 15.07
C SER A 188 31.67 11.65 14.27
N MET A 189 30.66 11.24 13.52
CA MET A 189 30.67 10.04 12.68
C MET A 189 30.92 10.34 11.20
N ASN A 190 31.05 11.62 10.82
CA ASN A 190 31.08 12.06 9.44
C ASN A 190 29.86 11.57 8.63
N GLN A 191 28.68 11.46 9.26
CA GLN A 191 27.47 10.92 8.64
C GLN A 191 26.41 12.00 8.44
N ARG A 192 25.77 11.98 7.28
CA ARG A 192 24.62 12.81 6.93
C ARG A 192 23.45 11.96 6.44
N HIS A 193 22.24 12.37 6.80
CA HIS A 193 20.98 11.89 6.26
C HIS A 193 20.21 13.05 5.62
N TYR A 194 19.66 12.81 4.42
CA TYR A 194 18.78 13.75 3.73
C TYR A 194 17.32 13.34 3.89
N PRO A 195 16.37 14.29 3.91
CA PRO A 195 14.96 13.97 4.08
C PRO A 195 14.39 13.13 2.94
N PHE A 196 13.41 12.29 3.27
CA PHE A 196 12.65 11.52 2.30
C PHE A 196 11.78 12.44 1.46
N LYS A 197 11.54 12.06 0.20
CA LYS A 197 10.65 12.76 -0.71
C LYS A 197 9.40 11.95 -0.99
N TYR A 198 8.30 12.64 -1.27
CA TYR A 198 7.12 11.98 -1.84
C TYR A 198 7.33 11.75 -3.35
N ASP A 199 7.00 10.54 -3.80
CA ASP A 199 7.11 10.13 -5.20
C ASP A 199 5.77 10.27 -5.92
N PHE A 200 5.50 11.40 -6.55
CA PHE A 200 4.25 11.59 -7.30
C PHE A 200 4.13 10.70 -8.56
N ASP A 201 5.21 10.02 -8.97
CA ASP A 201 5.20 9.11 -10.12
C ASP A 201 4.66 7.73 -9.73
N ASP A 202 3.55 7.34 -10.36
CA ASP A 202 2.77 6.13 -10.06
C ASP A 202 2.46 5.97 -8.56
N TYR A 203 1.89 7.04 -7.96
CA TYR A 203 1.60 7.09 -6.53
C TYR A 203 0.65 6.00 -6.02
N SER A 204 -0.16 5.45 -6.93
CA SER A 204 -1.09 4.35 -6.65
C SER A 204 -0.51 2.96 -6.91
N GLY A 205 0.72 2.85 -7.42
CA GLY A 205 1.34 1.57 -7.79
C GLY A 205 0.56 0.80 -8.85
N LYS A 206 -0.09 1.51 -9.78
CA LYS A 206 -0.92 0.91 -10.85
C LYS A 206 -0.04 0.25 -11.91
N GLU A 207 1.11 0.85 -12.21
CA GLU A 207 2.05 0.34 -13.22
C GLU A 207 3.12 -0.54 -12.60
N ASP A 208 3.69 -0.12 -11.46
CA ASP A 208 4.66 -0.89 -10.69
C ASP A 208 4.26 -0.92 -9.20
N TRP A 209 3.78 -2.09 -8.77
CA TRP A 209 3.39 -2.31 -7.38
C TRP A 209 4.55 -2.08 -6.39
N SER A 210 5.81 -2.20 -6.83
CA SER A 210 6.97 -1.96 -5.98
C SER A 210 7.12 -0.49 -5.54
N LYS A 211 6.40 0.44 -6.17
CA LYS A 211 6.28 1.84 -5.70
C LYS A 211 5.69 1.94 -4.29
N MET A 212 4.87 0.97 -3.88
CA MET A 212 4.23 0.93 -2.56
C MET A 212 5.17 0.45 -1.45
N PHE A 213 6.42 0.08 -1.76
CA PHE A 213 7.30 -0.66 -0.85
C PHE A 213 8.23 0.25 -0.02
N VAL A 214 8.42 -0.14 1.23
CA VAL A 214 9.44 0.37 2.15
C VAL A 214 10.84 0.07 1.63
N LEU A 215 11.09 -1.11 1.03
CA LEU A 215 12.38 -1.42 0.41
C LEU A 215 12.77 -0.40 -0.66
N LYS A 216 11.82 0.03 -1.50
CA LYS A 216 12.02 1.10 -2.48
C LYS A 216 12.26 2.45 -1.80
N ALA A 217 11.50 2.76 -0.76
CA ALA A 217 11.66 4.02 -0.02
C ALA A 217 13.07 4.14 0.58
N LEU A 218 13.56 3.09 1.24
CA LEU A 218 14.91 3.03 1.82
C LEU A 218 16.01 3.14 0.78
N MET A 219 15.84 2.56 -0.42
CA MET A 219 16.85 2.68 -1.49
C MET A 219 16.89 4.09 -2.09
N THR A 220 15.73 4.65 -2.38
CA THR A 220 15.62 5.85 -3.22
C THR A 220 15.49 7.14 -2.42
N ASN A 221 15.40 7.03 -1.10
CA ASN A 221 15.03 8.11 -0.20
C ASN A 221 13.74 8.82 -0.64
N SER A 222 12.81 8.04 -1.23
CA SER A 222 11.59 8.55 -1.86
C SER A 222 10.49 7.50 -1.82
N GLY A 223 9.29 7.85 -1.36
CA GLY A 223 8.21 6.89 -1.11
C GLY A 223 6.82 7.46 -1.35
N GLN A 224 5.81 6.64 -1.05
CA GLN A 224 4.40 6.95 -1.23
C GLN A 224 3.70 7.16 0.11
N CYS A 225 2.43 7.56 0.05
CA CYS A 225 1.60 7.72 1.23
C CYS A 225 1.43 6.41 2.00
N HIS A 226 1.64 5.27 1.33
CA HIS A 226 1.71 3.93 1.93
C HIS A 226 3.08 3.63 2.56
N SER A 227 4.16 3.68 1.77
CA SER A 227 5.49 3.24 2.22
C SER A 227 6.14 4.17 3.25
N LEU A 228 5.92 5.48 3.19
CA LEU A 228 6.55 6.42 4.13
C LEU A 228 6.01 6.24 5.57
N PRO A 229 4.68 6.20 5.82
CA PRO A 229 4.17 5.88 7.15
C PRO A 229 4.57 4.48 7.64
N LEU A 230 4.58 3.46 6.78
CA LEU A 230 5.05 2.13 7.19
C LEU A 230 6.53 2.14 7.60
N LEU A 231 7.39 2.81 6.84
CA LEU A 231 8.80 2.99 7.22
C LEU A 231 8.93 3.76 8.53
N TYR A 232 8.10 4.79 8.76
CA TYR A 232 8.06 5.52 10.02
C TYR A 232 7.74 4.58 11.18
N LEU A 233 6.74 3.71 11.05
CA LEU A 233 6.39 2.75 12.10
C LEU A 233 7.49 1.71 12.35
N ILE A 234 8.16 1.25 11.30
CA ILE A 234 9.30 0.32 11.40
C ILE A 234 10.45 0.95 12.19
N ILE A 235 10.80 2.21 11.89
CA ILE A 235 11.85 2.92 12.62
C ILE A 235 11.38 3.27 14.04
N ALA A 236 10.10 3.61 14.22
CA ALA A 236 9.52 3.86 15.54
C ALA A 236 9.60 2.62 16.44
N GLU A 237 9.30 1.42 15.91
CA GLU A 237 9.49 0.14 16.59
C GLU A 237 10.95 -0.03 17.05
N GLU A 238 11.93 0.21 16.15
CA GLU A 238 13.36 0.09 16.45
C GLU A 238 13.84 1.02 17.58
N ILE A 239 13.44 2.30 17.57
CA ILE A 239 13.87 3.27 18.60
C ILE A 239 12.98 3.24 19.86
N GLY A 240 11.99 2.34 19.92
CA GLY A 240 11.02 2.26 21.01
C GLY A 240 10.13 3.51 21.14
N ALA A 241 9.77 4.14 20.01
CA ALA A 241 8.76 5.17 19.94
C ALA A 241 7.37 4.54 19.72
N LYS A 242 6.37 5.05 20.43
CA LYS A 242 4.96 4.67 20.28
C LYS A 242 4.31 5.56 19.23
N ALA A 243 4.08 4.99 18.06
CA ALA A 243 3.35 5.55 16.94
C ALA A 243 2.38 4.51 16.37
N GLN A 244 1.31 4.95 15.71
CA GLN A 244 0.29 4.09 15.14
C GLN A 244 -0.10 4.60 13.74
N LEU A 245 -0.37 3.69 12.82
CA LEU A 245 -0.95 4.05 11.52
C LEU A 245 -2.39 4.56 11.73
N ALA A 246 -2.83 5.46 10.88
CA ALA A 246 -4.24 5.80 10.73
C ALA A 246 -4.57 5.96 9.24
N PHE A 247 -5.82 5.69 8.91
CA PHE A 247 -6.32 5.76 7.54
C PHE A 247 -7.25 6.96 7.36
N SER A 248 -7.17 7.59 6.20
CA SER A 248 -8.25 8.36 5.60
C SER A 248 -8.60 7.72 4.25
N PRO A 249 -9.70 8.11 3.59
CA PRO A 249 -10.01 7.60 2.27
C PRO A 249 -8.78 7.66 1.34
N GLY A 250 -8.37 6.50 0.80
CA GLY A 250 -7.25 6.38 -0.14
C GLY A 250 -5.85 6.70 0.42
N HIS A 251 -5.70 6.93 1.74
CA HIS A 251 -4.47 7.52 2.27
C HIS A 251 -4.13 7.07 3.69
N THR A 252 -2.84 7.06 4.03
CA THR A 252 -2.32 6.68 5.34
C THR A 252 -1.43 7.76 5.93
N TYR A 253 -1.51 7.91 7.25
CA TYR A 253 -0.73 8.86 8.03
C TYR A 253 -0.42 8.29 9.42
N ILE A 254 0.41 8.98 10.20
CA ILE A 254 0.82 8.51 11.53
C ILE A 254 0.12 9.29 12.63
N LYS A 255 -0.26 8.60 13.70
CA LYS A 255 -0.70 9.20 14.96
C LYS A 255 0.21 8.77 16.10
N PHE A 256 0.57 9.70 16.98
CA PHE A 256 1.27 9.38 18.23
C PHE A 256 0.71 10.22 19.39
N LYS A 257 0.90 9.75 20.61
CA LYS A 257 0.51 10.46 21.83
C LYS A 257 1.72 11.03 22.56
N ASP A 258 1.56 12.20 23.15
CA ASP A 258 2.48 12.61 24.22
C ASP A 258 2.15 11.96 25.57
N SER A 259 2.98 12.24 26.57
CA SER A 259 2.79 11.75 27.95
C SER A 259 1.49 12.23 28.62
N ASN A 260 0.86 13.29 28.12
CA ASN A 260 -0.38 13.83 28.65
C ASN A 260 -1.61 13.24 27.91
N GLY A 261 -1.38 12.32 26.98
CA GLY A 261 -2.42 11.68 26.19
C GLY A 261 -2.92 12.50 24.99
N LYS A 262 -2.30 13.66 24.67
CA LYS A 262 -2.67 14.45 23.49
C LYS A 262 -2.17 13.75 22.23
N TRP A 263 -3.05 13.62 21.25
CA TRP A 263 -2.74 13.08 19.93
C TRP A 263 -2.11 14.13 19.01
N TYR A 264 -1.18 13.66 18.19
CA TYR A 264 -0.53 14.39 17.12
C TYR A 264 -0.58 13.55 15.85
N ASN A 265 -0.72 14.21 14.70
CA ASN A 265 -0.74 13.55 13.39
C ASN A 265 0.50 13.98 12.59
N VAL A 266 1.16 13.03 11.94
CA VAL A 266 2.26 13.27 11.01
C VAL A 266 1.81 12.87 9.61
N GLU A 267 1.88 13.83 8.69
CA GLU A 267 1.65 13.66 7.26
C GLU A 267 2.99 13.73 6.52
N LEU A 268 3.46 12.59 6.01
CA LEU A 268 4.77 12.50 5.36
C LEU A 268 4.73 12.85 3.87
N THR A 269 3.54 12.98 3.29
CA THR A 269 3.37 13.34 1.87
C THR A 269 3.78 14.77 1.56
N ASN A 270 3.56 15.68 2.51
CA ASN A 270 3.93 17.09 2.41
C ASN A 270 4.85 17.54 3.55
N SER A 271 5.42 16.59 4.30
CA SER A 271 6.34 16.86 5.42
C SER A 271 5.74 17.76 6.50
N MET A 272 4.51 17.47 6.94
CA MET A 272 3.78 18.29 7.90
C MET A 272 3.34 17.55 9.16
N LEU A 273 3.25 18.31 10.25
CA LEU A 273 2.37 17.97 11.36
C LEU A 273 0.97 18.50 11.06
N THR A 274 -0.04 17.67 11.28
CA THR A 274 -1.43 18.01 10.92
C THR A 274 -2.41 17.77 12.08
N THR A 275 -3.67 18.15 11.85
CA THR A 275 -4.76 18.04 12.83
C THR A 275 -5.86 17.12 12.30
N ASP A 276 -6.65 16.52 13.21
CA ASP A 276 -7.81 15.73 12.80
C ASP A 276 -8.83 16.56 12.00
N ALA A 277 -8.94 17.86 12.30
CA ALA A 277 -9.80 18.78 11.54
C ALA A 277 -9.35 18.92 10.07
N PHE A 278 -8.04 18.93 9.82
CA PHE A 278 -7.50 18.98 8.47
C PHE A 278 -7.77 17.68 7.71
N ILE A 279 -7.56 16.53 8.35
CA ILE A 279 -7.85 15.22 7.75
C ILE A 279 -9.34 15.10 7.42
N LEU A 280 -10.25 15.64 8.24
CA LEU A 280 -11.68 15.67 7.93
C LEU A 280 -12.04 16.58 6.75
N GLN A 281 -11.28 17.66 6.55
CA GLN A 281 -11.53 18.62 5.47
C GLN A 281 -11.18 18.09 4.09
N SER A 282 -10.48 16.95 3.98
CA SER A 282 -10.21 16.29 2.69
C SER A 282 -11.49 15.81 1.98
N GLY A 283 -12.60 15.69 2.71
CA GLY A 283 -13.86 15.17 2.21
C GLY A 283 -13.91 13.63 2.19
N TYR A 284 -15.00 13.08 1.67
CA TYR A 284 -15.19 11.62 1.47
C TYR A 284 -15.18 10.75 2.75
N ILE A 285 -15.28 11.37 3.92
CA ILE A 285 -15.48 10.68 5.20
C ILE A 285 -16.94 10.85 5.62
N LYS A 286 -17.75 9.82 5.34
CA LYS A 286 -19.17 9.77 5.77
C LYS A 286 -19.30 9.65 7.28
N ALA A 287 -20.46 10.04 7.82
CA ALA A 287 -20.76 9.90 9.25
C ALA A 287 -20.71 8.44 9.70
N GLU A 288 -21.18 7.53 8.83
CA GLU A 288 -21.14 6.09 8.99
C GLU A 288 -19.69 5.57 9.06
N ALA A 289 -18.77 6.13 8.26
CA ALA A 289 -17.35 5.76 8.29
C ALA A 289 -16.70 6.12 9.63
N LEU A 290 -17.06 7.28 10.20
CA LEU A 290 -16.63 7.69 11.53
C LEU A 290 -17.26 6.80 12.63
N GLN A 291 -18.55 6.51 12.51
CA GLN A 291 -19.27 5.65 13.46
C GLN A 291 -18.72 4.23 13.49
N ASN A 292 -18.43 3.66 12.31
CA ASN A 292 -17.84 2.34 12.15
C ASN A 292 -16.33 2.31 12.32
N LYS A 293 -15.70 3.46 12.57
CA LYS A 293 -14.27 3.59 12.90
C LYS A 293 -13.32 3.07 11.81
N ILE A 294 -13.73 3.12 10.55
CA ILE A 294 -12.88 2.68 9.43
C ILE A 294 -11.78 3.71 9.08
N TYR A 295 -11.94 4.96 9.53
CA TYR A 295 -10.99 6.05 9.32
C TYR A 295 -10.65 6.81 10.61
N MET A 296 -9.51 7.50 10.58
CA MET A 296 -8.96 8.41 11.58
C MET A 296 -8.65 7.81 12.96
N GLN A 297 -8.87 6.51 13.11
CA GLN A 297 -8.50 5.78 14.31
C GLN A 297 -7.05 5.28 14.21
N PRO A 298 -6.30 5.36 15.32
CA PRO A 298 -4.99 4.72 15.41
C PRO A 298 -5.18 3.20 15.40
N VAL A 299 -4.49 2.50 14.51
CA VAL A 299 -4.59 1.04 14.38
C VAL A 299 -3.68 0.36 15.41
N ASN A 300 -4.17 -0.73 16.00
CA ASN A 300 -3.34 -1.59 16.84
C ASN A 300 -2.58 -2.64 16.00
N GLU A 301 -1.68 -3.39 16.63
CA GLU A 301 -0.86 -4.42 15.97
C GLU A 301 -1.69 -5.48 15.24
N LYS A 302 -2.82 -5.91 15.81
CA LYS A 302 -3.72 -6.88 15.17
C LYS A 302 -4.35 -6.32 13.89
N GLN A 303 -4.73 -5.05 13.91
CA GLN A 303 -5.26 -4.34 12.74
C GLN A 303 -4.17 -4.06 11.70
N LEU A 304 -2.95 -3.76 12.14
CA LEU A 304 -1.81 -3.60 11.25
C LEU A 304 -1.43 -4.91 10.56
N LEU A 305 -1.49 -6.05 11.27
CA LEU A 305 -1.32 -7.37 10.68
C LEU A 305 -2.45 -7.72 9.69
N SER A 306 -3.68 -7.31 9.98
CA SER A 306 -4.80 -7.37 9.01
C SER A 306 -4.46 -6.60 7.73
N HIS A 307 -3.86 -5.41 7.85
CA HIS A 307 -3.44 -4.62 6.71
C HIS A 307 -2.29 -5.28 5.93
N ALA A 308 -1.30 -5.85 6.61
CA ALA A 308 -0.21 -6.60 5.95
C ALA A 308 -0.73 -7.80 5.13
N LEU A 309 -1.77 -8.50 5.61
CA LEU A 309 -2.45 -9.54 4.83
C LEU A 309 -3.18 -8.97 3.60
N PHE A 310 -3.80 -7.80 3.74
CA PHE A 310 -4.37 -7.07 2.59
C PHE A 310 -3.27 -6.73 1.56
N ASP A 311 -2.13 -6.20 1.98
CA ASP A 311 -1.02 -5.85 1.08
C ASP A 311 -0.46 -7.08 0.36
N LEU A 312 -0.35 -8.21 1.07
CA LEU A 312 0.05 -9.48 0.48
C LEU A 312 -0.93 -9.92 -0.62
N ALA A 313 -2.23 -9.87 -0.34
CA ALA A 313 -3.26 -10.23 -1.32
C ALA A 313 -3.28 -9.25 -2.50
N LYS A 314 -3.11 -7.96 -2.25
CA LYS A 314 -3.09 -6.92 -3.29
C LYS A 314 -1.86 -7.05 -4.19
N GLY A 315 -0.68 -7.31 -3.62
CA GLY A 315 0.54 -7.60 -4.38
C GLY A 315 0.43 -8.86 -5.22
N TYR A 316 -0.20 -9.92 -4.70
CA TYR A 316 -0.47 -11.13 -5.46
C TYR A 316 -1.35 -10.84 -6.68
N VAL A 317 -2.43 -10.08 -6.48
CA VAL A 317 -3.37 -9.66 -7.52
C VAL A 317 -2.74 -8.70 -8.54
N ALA A 318 -1.76 -7.88 -8.13
CA ALA A 318 -1.01 -7.01 -9.03
C ALA A 318 -0.03 -7.82 -9.91
N LYS A 319 0.62 -8.85 -9.36
CA LYS A 319 1.62 -9.65 -10.06
C LYS A 319 1.04 -10.81 -10.88
N TYR A 320 -0.08 -11.39 -10.42
CA TYR A 320 -0.66 -12.60 -10.96
C TYR A 320 -2.14 -12.39 -11.34
N CYS A 321 -3.08 -12.93 -10.58
CA CYS A 321 -4.50 -12.88 -10.87
C CYS A 321 -5.34 -12.95 -9.58
N TYR A 322 -6.67 -12.88 -9.71
CA TYR A 322 -7.56 -13.30 -8.63
C TYR A 322 -7.75 -14.82 -8.67
N ASP A 323 -7.56 -15.50 -7.56
CA ASP A 323 -7.90 -16.91 -7.38
C ASP A 323 -8.30 -17.22 -5.93
N GLU A 324 -8.45 -18.50 -5.58
CA GLU A 324 -8.84 -18.90 -4.23
C GLU A 324 -7.80 -18.53 -3.15
N PHE A 325 -6.53 -18.30 -3.50
CA PHE A 325 -5.54 -17.80 -2.54
C PHE A 325 -5.91 -16.39 -2.08
N VAL A 326 -6.29 -15.49 -3.00
CA VAL A 326 -6.73 -14.13 -2.65
C VAL A 326 -7.90 -14.18 -1.68
N GLY A 327 -8.92 -14.99 -1.97
CA GLY A 327 -10.08 -15.20 -1.10
C GLY A 327 -9.69 -15.64 0.31
N LYS A 328 -8.77 -16.59 0.42
CA LYS A 328 -8.25 -17.10 1.71
C LYS A 328 -7.52 -16.03 2.51
N VAL A 329 -6.63 -15.26 1.87
CA VAL A 329 -5.84 -14.22 2.54
C VAL A 329 -6.73 -13.08 3.03
N VAL A 330 -7.64 -12.57 2.19
CA VAL A 330 -8.52 -11.45 2.59
C VAL A 330 -9.55 -11.86 3.65
N GLU A 331 -9.98 -13.12 3.66
CA GLU A 331 -10.82 -13.64 4.73
C GLU A 331 -10.08 -13.67 6.07
N GLU A 332 -8.80 -14.05 6.07
CA GLU A 332 -7.98 -13.99 7.27
C GLU A 332 -7.73 -12.55 7.74
N ALA A 333 -7.48 -11.62 6.81
CA ALA A 333 -7.38 -10.20 7.13
C ALA A 333 -8.66 -9.68 7.83
N ILE A 334 -9.84 -9.99 7.30
CA ILE A 334 -11.13 -9.56 7.86
C ILE A 334 -11.41 -10.21 9.22
N LYS A 335 -10.93 -11.43 9.50
CA LYS A 335 -11.03 -12.03 10.85
C LYS A 335 -10.21 -11.26 11.89
N LEU A 336 -9.07 -10.71 11.49
CA LEU A 336 -8.22 -9.92 12.38
C LEU A 336 -8.81 -8.53 12.63
N ASP A 337 -9.38 -7.92 11.60
CA ASP A 337 -10.06 -6.63 11.68
C ASP A 337 -11.31 -6.61 10.77
N SER A 338 -12.48 -6.75 11.38
CA SER A 338 -13.78 -6.71 10.69
C SER A 338 -14.17 -5.35 10.13
N THR A 339 -13.36 -4.32 10.39
CA THR A 339 -13.51 -2.95 9.91
C THR A 339 -12.41 -2.55 8.92
N ASN A 340 -11.49 -3.46 8.57
CA ASN A 340 -10.48 -3.20 7.54
C ASN A 340 -11.15 -3.05 6.17
N ILE A 341 -11.45 -1.80 5.81
CA ILE A 341 -12.20 -1.49 4.60
C ILE A 341 -11.44 -1.90 3.34
N MET A 342 -10.11 -1.84 3.34
CA MET A 342 -9.28 -2.24 2.20
C MET A 342 -9.34 -3.74 1.94
N ALA A 343 -9.39 -4.56 3.01
CA ALA A 343 -9.62 -6.00 2.86
C ALA A 343 -11.05 -6.29 2.37
N HIS A 344 -12.04 -5.52 2.83
CA HIS A 344 -13.42 -5.65 2.37
C HIS A 344 -13.59 -5.31 0.88
N THR A 345 -12.94 -4.25 0.38
CA THR A 345 -12.98 -3.87 -1.05
C THR A 345 -12.23 -4.88 -1.91
N LEU A 346 -11.08 -5.39 -1.48
CA LEU A 346 -10.37 -6.44 -2.21
C LEU A 346 -11.18 -7.76 -2.26
N LYS A 347 -11.94 -8.06 -1.19
CA LYS A 347 -12.88 -9.20 -1.20
C LYS A 347 -14.05 -8.98 -2.17
N SER A 348 -14.58 -7.75 -2.30
CA SER A 348 -15.60 -7.48 -3.32
C SER A 348 -15.05 -7.63 -4.74
N ASP A 349 -13.81 -7.20 -4.99
CA ASP A 349 -13.15 -7.42 -6.28
C ASP A 349 -13.07 -8.91 -6.61
N TYR A 350 -12.54 -9.73 -5.68
CA TYR A 350 -12.43 -11.17 -5.84
C TYR A 350 -13.77 -11.84 -6.14
N LEU A 351 -14.82 -11.52 -5.36
CA LEU A 351 -16.16 -12.08 -5.56
C LEU A 351 -16.79 -11.64 -6.88
N THR A 352 -16.47 -10.43 -7.33
CA THR A 352 -16.93 -9.88 -8.61
C THR A 352 -16.29 -10.60 -9.78
N VAL A 353 -14.97 -10.75 -9.76
CA VAL A 353 -14.22 -11.51 -10.78
C VAL A 353 -14.69 -12.96 -10.82
N LYS A 354 -14.89 -13.58 -9.65
CA LYS A 354 -15.45 -14.95 -9.55
C LYS A 354 -16.84 -15.06 -10.17
N PHE A 355 -17.75 -14.14 -9.86
CA PHE A 355 -19.09 -14.17 -10.44
C PHE A 355 -19.09 -13.86 -11.93
N GLN A 356 -18.23 -12.96 -12.40
CA GLN A 356 -18.05 -12.68 -13.84
C GLN A 356 -17.55 -13.91 -14.58
N TYR A 357 -16.57 -14.62 -14.05
CA TYR A 357 -16.05 -15.86 -14.61
C TYR A 357 -17.14 -16.93 -14.76
N ILE A 358 -17.96 -17.12 -13.72
CA ILE A 358 -19.11 -18.03 -13.76
C ILE A 358 -20.15 -17.57 -14.79
N SER A 359 -20.43 -16.27 -14.80
CA SER A 359 -21.44 -15.66 -15.69
C SER A 359 -21.08 -15.80 -17.15
N GLN A 360 -19.80 -15.63 -17.51
CA GLN A 360 -19.31 -15.80 -18.87
C GLN A 360 -19.50 -17.23 -19.37
N GLN A 361 -19.13 -18.24 -18.57
CA GLN A 361 -19.33 -19.65 -18.92
C GLN A 361 -20.81 -20.01 -19.13
N LEU A 362 -21.69 -19.44 -18.31
CA LEU A 362 -23.14 -19.73 -18.31
C LEU A 362 -23.95 -18.85 -19.27
N GLY A 363 -23.34 -17.83 -19.88
CA GLY A 363 -24.00 -16.82 -20.70
C GLY A 363 -25.02 -15.98 -19.90
N ILE A 364 -24.71 -15.67 -18.64
CA ILE A 364 -25.55 -14.83 -17.77
C ILE A 364 -25.41 -13.37 -18.19
N ASN A 365 -26.54 -12.69 -18.41
CA ASN A 365 -26.63 -11.27 -18.73
C ASN A 365 -27.85 -10.64 -18.06
N GLU A 366 -28.00 -9.32 -18.21
CA GLU A 366 -29.07 -8.54 -17.57
C GLU A 366 -30.50 -9.02 -17.94
N GLN A 367 -30.68 -9.59 -19.13
CA GLN A 367 -31.99 -10.05 -19.60
C GLN A 367 -32.36 -11.42 -19.04
N ASN A 368 -31.38 -12.28 -18.74
CA ASN A 368 -31.61 -13.68 -18.38
C ASN A 368 -31.18 -14.06 -16.96
N TYR A 369 -30.55 -13.16 -16.19
CA TYR A 369 -29.92 -13.51 -14.91
C TYR A 369 -30.89 -14.18 -13.92
N LYS A 370 -32.14 -13.70 -13.80
CA LYS A 370 -33.12 -14.30 -12.88
C LYS A 370 -33.37 -15.78 -13.19
N GLN A 371 -33.55 -16.09 -14.48
CA GLN A 371 -33.79 -17.45 -14.94
C GLN A 371 -32.53 -18.32 -14.75
N LYS A 372 -31.36 -17.82 -15.17
CA LYS A 372 -30.10 -18.56 -15.04
C LYS A 372 -29.73 -18.82 -13.58
N LEU A 373 -29.85 -17.83 -12.70
CA LEU A 373 -29.55 -18.03 -11.27
C LEU A 373 -30.54 -18.98 -10.58
N ALA A 374 -31.77 -19.13 -11.07
CA ALA A 374 -32.69 -20.17 -10.60
C ALA A 374 -32.26 -21.58 -11.04
N GLN A 375 -31.65 -21.71 -12.22
CA GLN A 375 -31.16 -22.98 -12.78
C GLN A 375 -29.81 -23.43 -12.20
N TYR A 376 -28.96 -22.48 -11.78
CA TYR A 376 -27.60 -22.76 -11.30
C TYR A 376 -27.41 -22.27 -9.84
N PRO A 377 -27.71 -23.10 -8.84
CA PRO A 377 -27.65 -22.72 -7.42
C PRO A 377 -26.29 -22.16 -6.98
N LYS A 378 -25.18 -22.76 -7.42
CA LYS A 378 -23.83 -22.28 -7.11
C LYS A 378 -23.51 -20.91 -7.73
N ALA A 379 -24.07 -20.60 -8.91
CA ALA A 379 -23.96 -19.26 -9.49
C ALA A 379 -24.77 -18.23 -8.67
N LYS A 380 -25.94 -18.64 -8.17
CA LYS A 380 -26.76 -17.83 -7.27
C LYS A 380 -26.06 -17.56 -5.94
N GLU A 381 -25.38 -18.55 -5.37
CA GLU A 381 -24.56 -18.37 -4.16
C GLU A 381 -23.45 -17.34 -4.38
N ALA A 382 -22.72 -17.43 -5.49
CA ALA A 382 -21.67 -16.46 -5.85
C ALA A 382 -22.25 -15.04 -6.03
N PHE A 383 -23.39 -14.90 -6.71
CA PHE A 383 -24.10 -13.63 -6.86
C PHE A 383 -24.50 -13.01 -5.52
N ILE A 384 -25.11 -13.82 -4.63
CA ILE A 384 -25.54 -13.38 -3.30
C ILE A 384 -24.33 -13.00 -2.44
N ALA A 385 -23.26 -13.80 -2.46
CA ALA A 385 -22.05 -13.52 -1.69
C ALA A 385 -21.42 -12.19 -2.10
N ARG A 386 -21.32 -11.93 -3.41
CA ARG A 386 -20.84 -10.65 -3.94
C ARG A 386 -21.71 -9.48 -3.47
N ASN A 387 -23.03 -9.57 -3.63
CA ASN A 387 -23.92 -8.47 -3.24
C ASN A 387 -23.87 -8.21 -1.72
N LYS A 388 -23.85 -9.26 -0.89
CA LYS A 388 -23.68 -9.11 0.56
C LYS A 388 -22.37 -8.41 0.94
N GLN A 389 -21.31 -8.63 0.16
CA GLN A 389 -20.04 -7.96 0.39
C GLN A 389 -20.13 -6.46 0.06
N TYR A 390 -20.84 -6.09 -1.02
CA TYR A 390 -21.14 -4.68 -1.31
C TYR A 390 -22.01 -4.04 -0.21
N ASP A 391 -23.08 -4.71 0.23
CA ASP A 391 -23.92 -4.23 1.34
C ASP A 391 -23.09 -3.99 2.61
N LYS A 392 -22.06 -4.82 2.86
CA LYS A 392 -21.14 -4.65 3.99
C LYS A 392 -20.24 -3.43 3.83
N ILE A 393 -19.74 -3.15 2.63
CA ILE A 393 -18.92 -1.97 2.32
C ILE A 393 -19.76 -0.69 2.49
N ASP A 394 -20.98 -0.68 1.95
CA ASP A 394 -21.93 0.42 2.08
C ASP A 394 -22.27 0.68 3.55
N PHE A 395 -22.55 -0.39 4.32
CA PHE A 395 -22.81 -0.30 5.76
C PHE A 395 -21.63 0.30 6.53
N LEU A 396 -20.39 0.00 6.14
CA LEU A 396 -19.19 0.56 6.77
C LEU A 396 -19.03 2.07 6.47
N GLY A 397 -19.76 2.61 5.50
CA GLY A 397 -19.71 4.02 5.12
C GLY A 397 -18.60 4.35 4.13
N TYR A 398 -18.06 3.36 3.42
CA TYR A 398 -17.04 3.59 2.40
C TYR A 398 -17.60 4.39 1.23
N GLU A 399 -16.73 5.21 0.63
CA GLU A 399 -17.00 5.92 -0.60
C GLU A 399 -15.72 5.97 -1.43
N ASP A 400 -15.83 5.57 -2.68
CA ASP A 400 -14.74 5.74 -3.64
C ASP A 400 -14.50 7.23 -3.88
N ILE A 401 -13.23 7.63 -3.81
CA ILE A 401 -12.82 8.99 -4.17
C ILE A 401 -12.58 9.02 -5.68
N PRO A 402 -13.23 9.91 -6.43
CA PRO A 402 -12.87 10.16 -7.82
C PRO A 402 -11.38 10.49 -7.94
N ALA A 403 -10.70 9.96 -8.95
CA ALA A 403 -9.24 10.13 -9.11
C ALA A 403 -8.83 11.61 -9.16
N ASP A 404 -9.62 12.45 -9.84
CA ASP A 404 -9.41 13.89 -9.92
C ASP A 404 -9.62 14.60 -8.57
N ALA A 405 -10.61 14.16 -7.80
CA ALA A 405 -10.82 14.67 -6.44
C ALA A 405 -9.65 14.30 -5.51
N TYR A 406 -9.13 13.08 -5.62
CA TYR A 406 -7.95 12.65 -4.86
C TYR A 406 -6.71 13.46 -5.25
N GLU A 407 -6.45 13.65 -6.54
CA GLU A 407 -5.31 14.45 -7.01
C GLU A 407 -5.42 15.92 -6.60
N ASN A 408 -6.62 16.51 -6.65
CA ASN A 408 -6.85 17.87 -6.15
C ASN A 408 -6.56 17.98 -4.65
N TRP A 409 -7.03 17.01 -3.87
CA TRP A 409 -6.72 16.95 -2.44
C TRP A 409 -5.21 16.79 -2.19
N LEU A 410 -4.55 15.86 -2.89
CA LEU A 410 -3.11 15.63 -2.78
C LEU A 410 -2.30 16.90 -3.12
N ASN A 411 -2.72 17.65 -4.14
CA ASN A 411 -2.10 18.93 -4.50
C ASN A 411 -2.37 20.02 -3.45
N SER A 412 -3.55 20.02 -2.82
CA SER A 412 -3.88 20.97 -1.76
C SER A 412 -2.97 20.83 -0.54
N LEU A 413 -2.37 19.65 -0.33
CA LEU A 413 -1.39 19.42 0.76
C LEU A 413 -0.18 20.38 0.71
N ASN A 414 0.08 21.01 -0.43
CA ASN A 414 1.21 21.93 -0.62
C ASN A 414 0.91 23.41 -0.31
N GLU A 415 -0.30 23.74 0.13
CA GLU A 415 -0.73 25.13 0.36
C GLU A 415 0.01 25.84 1.51
N ALA A 416 0.26 27.15 1.35
CA ALA A 416 1.04 27.95 2.30
C ALA A 416 0.44 28.01 3.72
N LYS A 417 -0.89 28.04 3.83
CA LYS A 417 -1.59 28.07 5.12
C LYS A 417 -1.31 26.82 5.95
N GLN A 418 -1.23 25.68 5.29
CA GLN A 418 -1.00 24.37 5.90
C GLN A 418 0.43 24.29 6.44
N LYS A 419 1.41 24.77 5.65
CA LYS A 419 2.80 24.89 6.08
C LYS A 419 2.94 25.77 7.32
N GLN A 420 2.29 26.94 7.36
CA GLN A 420 2.33 27.83 8.52
C GLN A 420 1.77 27.17 9.79
N GLN A 421 0.67 26.42 9.68
CA GLN A 421 0.09 25.69 10.82
C GLN A 421 1.02 24.57 11.31
N SER A 422 1.65 23.84 10.40
CA SER A 422 2.66 22.82 10.72
C SER A 422 3.87 23.44 11.42
N GLU A 423 4.40 24.55 10.91
CA GLU A 423 5.52 25.28 11.53
C GLU A 423 5.19 25.73 12.94
N GLN A 424 3.99 26.30 13.16
CA GLN A 424 3.56 26.70 14.49
C GLN A 424 3.46 25.50 15.44
N LEU A 425 2.87 24.39 14.99
CA LEU A 425 2.75 23.17 15.77
C LEU A 425 4.14 22.59 16.11
N PHE A 426 5.08 22.62 15.16
CA PHE A 426 6.46 22.20 15.36
C PHE A 426 7.17 23.07 16.41
N ILE A 427 7.04 24.41 16.32
CA ILE A 427 7.60 25.35 17.31
C ILE A 427 7.02 25.07 18.71
N ASP A 428 5.72 24.88 18.81
CA ASP A 428 5.03 24.66 20.09
C ASP A 428 5.45 23.33 20.74
N ILE A 429 5.65 22.29 19.92
CA ILE A 429 6.14 20.99 20.41
C ILE A 429 7.60 21.08 20.85
N ASN A 430 8.47 21.76 20.09
CA ASN A 430 9.88 21.90 20.47
C ASN A 430 10.04 22.64 21.79
N LYS A 431 9.29 23.73 22.00
CA LYS A 431 9.24 24.43 23.30
C LYS A 431 8.85 23.47 24.43
N LYS A 432 7.87 22.60 24.19
CA LYS A 432 7.42 21.61 25.17
C LYS A 432 8.50 20.57 25.50
N ILE A 433 9.29 20.14 24.52
CA ILE A 433 10.42 19.22 24.72
C ILE A 433 11.54 19.92 25.52
N GLU A 434 11.85 21.17 25.20
CA GLU A 434 12.89 21.95 25.92
C GLU A 434 12.52 22.21 27.38
N ILE A 435 11.27 22.57 27.67
CA ILE A 435 10.80 22.80 29.05
C ILE A 435 10.97 21.55 29.92
N ARG A 436 10.84 20.34 29.33
CA ARG A 436 11.00 19.07 30.07
C ARG A 436 12.45 18.71 30.39
N LYS A 437 13.43 19.44 29.85
CA LYS A 437 14.86 19.24 30.16
C LYS A 437 15.24 19.81 31.54
N HIS A 438 14.39 20.64 32.13
CA HIS A 438 14.56 21.28 33.43
C HIS A 438 13.52 20.73 34.41
#